data_AF-A0A143PLL3-F1
#
_entry.id   AF-A0A143PLL3-F1
#
_cell.length_a   1.000
_cell.length_b   1.000
_cell.length_c   1.000
_cell.angle_alpha   90.00
_cell.angle_beta   90.00
_cell.angle_gamma   90.00
#
_symmetry.space_group_name_H-M   'P 1'
#
loop_
_entity.id
_entity.type
_entity.pdbx_description
1 polymer ?
#
loop_
_entity_poly.entity_id
_entity_poly.type
_entity_poly.pdbx_seq_one_letter_code
_entity_poly.pdbx_strand_id
1 'polypeptide(L)'
;MARERRGTPGTSTAVAPEGHLASGWLAGATDDELAATFRSVSTLPLDTFMNAGGHLVDLPTRTIFNDEYWKGWLPRGLALRDIFTRLSTGYAKRFWKQGNRYLGETLYLDGRIKVKHSLEEFTLDRATNDLDPGTYILLRYTDPVFEHLFYDVMKAPTDGVIVYGGYSGRFPDGRRGFTGVLMRRYSFGELGLRDHEELFKAGPRPRGEALHGVWRLDAIATSNHAVHVGTVTIAEADGQTQVHCEPVATPDVVVPSFLVEHFTTNSAARLLRELRVVDDETIVGTWHTEVSPLYARFVSASPGLFHRDREKGSRRYTLRHVLTKEVVPEGLKRR
;
A
#
# COMPACT_ATOMS: atom_id res chain seq x y z
N MET A 1 43.01 9.66 -37.78
CA MET A 1 41.99 8.62 -37.56
C MET A 1 42.33 7.86 -36.29
N ALA A 2 41.78 8.29 -35.16
CA ALA A 2 41.89 7.59 -33.88
C ALA A 2 40.45 7.40 -33.37
N ARG A 3 40.06 6.15 -33.14
CA ARG A 3 38.68 5.77 -32.80
C ARG A 3 38.60 5.66 -31.28
N GLU A 4 38.01 6.66 -30.63
CA GLU A 4 37.73 6.65 -29.20
C GLU A 4 36.79 5.49 -28.85
N ARG A 5 37.25 4.63 -27.93
CA ARG A 5 36.42 3.59 -27.31
C ARG A 5 35.52 4.26 -26.26
N ARG A 6 34.21 4.22 -26.50
CA ARG A 6 33.19 4.58 -25.51
C ARG A 6 33.35 3.67 -24.29
N GLY A 7 33.61 4.28 -23.14
CA GLY A 7 33.55 3.63 -21.83
C GLY A 7 32.11 3.21 -21.52
N THR A 8 31.95 1.97 -21.10
CA THR A 8 30.71 1.38 -20.59
C THR A 8 30.33 2.07 -19.27
N PRO A 9 29.05 2.41 -19.01
CA PRO A 9 28.66 2.92 -17.71
C PRO A 9 28.83 1.81 -16.66
N GLY A 10 29.65 2.08 -15.65
CA GLY A 10 29.84 1.19 -14.52
C GLY A 10 28.51 0.91 -13.82
N THR A 11 28.18 -0.36 -13.69
CA THR A 11 27.10 -0.86 -12.84
C THR A 11 27.48 -0.53 -11.41
N SER A 12 26.83 0.49 -10.84
CA SER A 12 26.97 0.83 -9.42
C SER A 12 26.45 -0.33 -8.59
N THR A 13 27.37 -1.17 -8.14
CA THR A 13 27.14 -2.21 -7.13
C THR A 13 27.18 -1.54 -5.77
N ALA A 14 26.09 -0.85 -5.42
CA ALA A 14 25.86 -0.37 -4.08
C ALA A 14 25.18 -1.48 -3.27
N VAL A 15 25.99 -2.34 -2.64
CA VAL A 15 25.53 -3.17 -1.51
C VAL A 15 25.61 -2.28 -0.28
N ALA A 16 24.47 -1.96 0.35
CA ALA A 16 24.45 -1.15 1.55
C ALA A 16 24.20 -1.99 2.82
N PRO A 17 24.81 -1.60 3.96
CA PRO A 17 24.79 -2.35 5.21
C PRO A 17 23.54 -2.00 6.05
N GLU A 18 23.06 -2.97 6.83
CA GLU A 18 22.16 -2.82 8.00
C GLU A 18 21.19 -1.60 7.97
N GLY A 19 20.19 -1.60 7.08
CA GLY A 19 19.18 -0.53 7.01
C GLY A 19 18.06 -0.67 5.97
N HIS A 20 17.87 -1.85 5.36
CA HIS A 20 17.17 -2.00 4.08
C HIS A 20 15.69 -2.41 4.10
N LEU A 21 15.01 -2.47 5.25
CA LEU A 21 13.58 -2.81 5.29
C LEU A 21 12.69 -1.58 5.47
N ALA A 22 13.09 -0.45 4.89
CA ALA A 22 12.24 0.74 4.80
C ALA A 22 11.00 0.43 3.95
N SER A 23 9.81 0.72 4.47
CA SER A 23 8.54 0.34 3.85
C SER A 23 8.35 0.91 2.45
N GLY A 24 8.77 2.16 2.22
CA GLY A 24 8.67 2.80 0.91
C GLY A 24 9.51 2.09 -0.16
N TRP A 25 10.71 1.62 0.20
CA TRP A 25 11.53 0.82 -0.71
C TRP A 25 10.86 -0.54 -0.99
N LEU A 26 10.42 -1.24 0.05
CA LEU A 26 9.75 -2.54 -0.07
C LEU A 26 8.48 -2.47 -0.94
N ALA A 27 7.69 -1.40 -0.82
CA ALA A 27 6.48 -1.17 -1.61
C ALA A 27 6.78 -0.94 -3.12
N GLY A 28 7.94 -0.36 -3.43
CA GLY A 28 8.39 -0.04 -4.79
C GLY A 28 9.29 -1.09 -5.44
N ALA A 29 9.78 -2.07 -4.68
CA ALA A 29 10.77 -3.04 -5.10
C ALA A 29 10.29 -3.96 -6.24
N THR A 30 11.23 -4.34 -7.09
CA THR A 30 11.08 -5.35 -8.15
C THR A 30 11.17 -6.77 -7.60
N ASP A 31 10.82 -7.75 -8.43
CA ASP A 31 10.90 -9.16 -8.04
C ASP A 31 12.33 -9.58 -7.71
N ASP A 32 13.32 -9.15 -8.50
CA ASP A 32 14.73 -9.47 -8.27
C ASP A 32 15.27 -8.88 -6.97
N GLU A 33 14.91 -7.63 -6.66
CA GLU A 33 15.28 -6.95 -5.40
C GLU A 33 14.68 -7.66 -4.18
N LEU A 34 13.40 -8.06 -4.26
CA LEU A 34 12.74 -8.80 -3.20
C LEU A 34 13.29 -10.23 -3.08
N ALA A 35 13.59 -10.89 -4.19
CA ALA A 35 14.20 -12.23 -4.20
C ALA A 35 15.61 -12.21 -3.58
N ALA A 36 16.41 -11.17 -3.88
CA ALA A 36 17.71 -10.97 -3.24
C ALA A 36 17.56 -10.75 -1.73
N THR A 37 16.59 -9.94 -1.32
CA THR A 37 16.27 -9.71 0.10
C THR A 37 15.83 -11.00 0.79
N PHE A 38 14.96 -11.79 0.16
CA PHE A 38 14.49 -13.07 0.68
C PHE A 38 15.64 -14.05 0.94
N ARG A 39 16.66 -14.06 0.07
CA ARG A 39 17.85 -14.90 0.27
C ARG A 39 18.75 -14.39 1.39
N SER A 40 18.91 -13.07 1.54
CA SER A 40 19.86 -12.48 2.50
C SER A 40 19.37 -12.43 3.94
N VAL A 41 18.06 -12.47 4.18
CA VAL A 41 17.50 -12.35 5.53
C VAL A 41 17.36 -13.69 6.25
N SER A 42 17.40 -13.65 7.58
CA SER A 42 16.95 -14.73 8.47
C SER A 42 15.47 -14.55 8.81
N THR A 43 14.89 -15.52 9.53
CA THR A 43 13.51 -15.45 10.02
C THR A 43 13.47 -15.49 11.54
N LEU A 44 12.61 -14.66 12.12
CA LEU A 44 12.19 -14.77 13.51
C LEU A 44 11.29 -16.02 13.70
N PRO A 45 11.16 -16.53 14.94
CA PRO A 45 10.27 -17.64 15.25
C PRO A 45 8.82 -17.31 14.90
N LEU A 46 8.08 -18.34 14.44
CA LEU A 46 6.68 -18.23 14.00
C LEU A 46 5.75 -17.49 14.99
N ASP A 47 5.93 -17.69 16.30
CA ASP A 47 5.13 -17.01 17.34
C ASP A 47 5.24 -15.47 17.31
N THR A 48 6.33 -14.91 16.76
CA THR A 48 6.65 -13.48 16.87
C THR A 48 5.77 -12.57 15.99
N PHE A 49 5.21 -13.11 14.91
CA PHE A 49 4.48 -12.32 13.90
C PHE A 49 3.00 -12.68 13.78
N MET A 50 2.47 -13.40 14.78
CA MET A 50 1.03 -13.59 14.92
C MET A 50 0.33 -12.26 15.18
N ASN A 51 -0.89 -12.11 14.68
CA ASN A 51 -1.71 -10.94 14.93
C ASN A 51 -2.40 -11.06 16.30
N ALA A 52 -2.08 -10.14 17.20
CA ALA A 52 -2.79 -9.89 18.45
C ALA A 52 -3.88 -8.81 18.29
N GLY A 53 -3.85 -8.07 17.18
CA GLY A 53 -4.69 -6.91 16.94
C GLY A 53 -4.08 -5.64 17.52
N GLY A 54 -4.71 -4.51 17.24
CA GLY A 54 -4.24 -3.20 17.66
C GLY A 54 -3.75 -2.35 16.50
N HIS A 55 -3.71 -1.05 16.75
CA HIS A 55 -3.37 -0.04 15.77
C HIS A 55 -2.71 1.13 16.50
N LEU A 56 -1.54 1.53 16.03
CA LEU A 56 -0.78 2.63 16.59
C LEU A 56 -0.30 3.55 15.47
N VAL A 57 -0.51 4.84 15.67
CA VAL A 57 0.03 5.92 14.84
C VAL A 57 1.05 6.69 15.66
N ASP A 58 2.30 6.67 15.22
CA ASP A 58 3.38 7.49 15.78
C ASP A 58 3.56 8.72 14.87
N LEU A 59 3.06 9.87 15.33
CA LEU A 59 3.17 11.13 14.60
C LEU A 59 4.62 11.64 14.52
N PRO A 60 5.40 11.70 15.62
CA PRO A 60 6.81 12.11 15.57
C PRO A 60 7.65 11.37 14.53
N THR A 61 7.46 10.05 14.41
CA THR A 61 8.23 9.23 13.46
C THR A 61 7.48 8.94 12.16
N ARG A 62 6.26 9.48 11.99
CA ARG A 62 5.35 9.25 10.85
C ARG A 62 5.22 7.78 10.46
N THR A 63 5.13 6.93 11.49
CA THR A 63 5.10 5.48 11.38
C THR A 63 3.78 4.93 11.89
N ILE A 64 3.30 3.88 11.22
CA ILE A 64 2.09 3.16 11.57
C ILE A 64 2.47 1.73 11.93
N PHE A 65 1.82 1.20 12.95
CA PHE A 65 1.78 -0.22 13.25
C PHE A 65 0.33 -0.70 13.29
N ASN A 66 -0.04 -1.56 12.34
CA ASN A 66 -1.39 -2.10 12.20
C ASN A 66 -1.36 -3.62 12.33
N ASP A 67 -1.62 -4.12 13.52
CA ASP A 67 -1.58 -5.56 13.81
C ASP A 67 -2.92 -6.27 13.64
N GLU A 68 -3.92 -5.59 13.06
CA GLU A 68 -5.15 -6.26 12.63
C GLU A 68 -4.87 -7.19 11.45
N TYR A 69 -3.99 -6.76 10.53
CA TYR A 69 -3.63 -7.49 9.32
C TYR A 69 -2.21 -7.16 8.83
N TRP A 70 -1.58 -8.13 8.20
CA TRP A 70 -0.42 -7.98 7.34
C TRP A 70 -0.85 -7.50 5.95
N LYS A 71 -0.63 -6.24 5.62
CA LYS A 71 -0.95 -5.68 4.29
C LYS A 71 0.05 -6.20 3.25
N GLY A 72 -0.41 -6.53 2.05
CA GLY A 72 0.42 -7.16 1.03
C GLY A 72 0.83 -6.24 -0.12
N TRP A 73 2.07 -6.38 -0.58
CA TRP A 73 2.60 -5.75 -1.79
C TRP A 73 3.18 -6.81 -2.73
N LEU A 74 2.80 -6.72 -4.00
CA LEU A 74 3.41 -7.51 -5.08
C LEU A 74 4.58 -6.73 -5.69
N PRO A 75 5.58 -7.41 -6.29
CA PRO A 75 6.73 -6.75 -6.88
C PRO A 75 6.35 -5.90 -8.09
N ARG A 76 7.06 -4.78 -8.28
CA ARG A 76 6.90 -3.90 -9.44
C ARG A 76 7.28 -4.64 -10.73
N GLY A 77 6.51 -4.43 -11.79
CA GLY A 77 6.72 -5.08 -13.09
C GLY A 77 6.07 -6.45 -13.23
N LEU A 78 5.47 -6.99 -12.17
CA LEU A 78 4.65 -8.20 -12.25
C LEU A 78 3.29 -7.86 -12.89
N ALA A 79 2.95 -8.48 -14.01
CA ALA A 79 1.66 -8.24 -14.69
C ALA A 79 0.44 -8.41 -13.76
N LEU A 80 0.51 -9.33 -12.81
CA LEU A 80 -0.53 -9.51 -11.79
C LEU A 80 -0.68 -8.28 -10.88
N ARG A 81 0.43 -7.61 -10.51
CA ARG A 81 0.40 -6.34 -9.76
C ARG A 81 -0.30 -5.26 -10.57
N ASP A 82 -0.02 -5.16 -11.86
CA ASP A 82 -0.61 -4.13 -12.73
C ASP A 82 -2.12 -4.34 -12.85
N ILE A 83 -2.56 -5.59 -13.01
CA ILE A 83 -3.99 -5.94 -13.00
C ILE A 83 -4.62 -5.58 -11.65
N PHE A 84 -3.98 -5.95 -10.53
CA PHE A 84 -4.49 -5.66 -9.19
C PHE A 84 -4.61 -4.15 -8.96
N THR A 85 -3.62 -3.38 -9.39
CA THR A 85 -3.58 -1.93 -9.28
C THR A 85 -4.70 -1.30 -10.09
N ARG A 86 -4.86 -1.67 -11.37
CA ARG A 86 -5.92 -1.15 -12.25
C ARG A 86 -7.31 -1.47 -11.73
N LEU A 87 -7.49 -2.66 -11.15
CA LEU A 87 -8.75 -3.05 -10.50
C LEU A 87 -8.90 -2.45 -9.11
N SER A 88 -7.88 -1.75 -8.59
CA SER A 88 -7.82 -1.24 -7.22
C SER A 88 -8.15 -2.31 -6.20
N THR A 89 -7.55 -3.48 -6.41
CA THR A 89 -7.65 -4.65 -5.55
C THR A 89 -6.31 -4.93 -4.89
N GLY A 90 -6.36 -5.38 -3.65
CA GLY A 90 -5.21 -5.71 -2.85
C GLY A 90 -5.51 -6.95 -2.05
N TYR A 91 -4.54 -7.35 -1.24
CA TYR A 91 -4.69 -8.47 -0.34
C TYR A 91 -4.04 -8.15 1.00
N ALA A 92 -4.56 -8.82 2.03
CA ALA A 92 -3.98 -8.79 3.35
C ALA A 92 -4.00 -10.20 3.92
N LYS A 93 -3.13 -10.49 4.88
CA LYS A 93 -3.14 -11.76 5.60
C LYS A 93 -3.35 -11.50 7.08
N ARG A 94 -4.02 -12.44 7.75
CA ARG A 94 -4.10 -12.48 9.20
C ARG A 94 -3.60 -13.83 9.67
N PHE A 95 -2.80 -13.85 10.73
CA PHE A 95 -2.23 -15.04 11.33
C PHE A 95 -2.61 -15.09 12.81
N TRP A 96 -2.95 -16.27 13.31
CA TRP A 96 -3.23 -16.48 14.73
C TRP A 96 -2.85 -17.89 15.15
N LYS A 97 -2.70 -18.07 16.46
CA LYS A 97 -2.45 -19.38 17.07
C LYS A 97 -3.74 -19.91 17.70
N GLN A 98 -4.04 -21.18 17.47
CA GLN A 98 -5.15 -21.89 18.10
C GLN A 98 -4.62 -23.20 18.72
N GLY A 99 -4.42 -23.19 20.03
CA GLY A 99 -3.71 -24.27 20.72
C GLY A 99 -2.29 -24.42 20.17
N ASN A 100 -1.96 -25.60 19.65
CA ASN A 100 -0.64 -25.88 19.06
C ASN A 100 -0.58 -25.64 17.54
N ARG A 101 -1.65 -25.12 16.93
CA ARG A 101 -1.73 -24.90 15.48
C ARG A 101 -1.59 -23.41 15.17
N TYR A 102 -0.84 -23.11 14.11
CA TYR A 102 -0.79 -21.79 13.52
C TYR A 102 -1.69 -21.76 12.29
N LEU A 103 -2.59 -20.80 12.28
CA LEU A 103 -3.64 -20.67 11.29
C LEU A 103 -3.62 -19.26 10.73
N GLY A 104 -4.25 -19.08 9.59
CA GLY A 104 -4.44 -17.77 9.04
C GLY A 104 -5.52 -17.69 7.97
N GLU A 105 -5.75 -16.48 7.52
CA GLU A 105 -6.60 -16.20 6.36
C GLU A 105 -5.93 -15.16 5.46
N THR A 106 -6.12 -15.31 4.14
CA THR A 106 -5.80 -14.28 3.15
C THR A 106 -7.11 -13.63 2.75
N LEU A 107 -7.17 -12.31 2.86
CA LEU A 107 -8.29 -11.47 2.51
C LEU A 107 -8.04 -10.84 1.15
N TYR A 108 -8.99 -10.98 0.25
CA TYR A 108 -9.03 -10.26 -1.03
C TYR A 108 -10.30 -9.42 -1.12
N LEU A 109 -10.26 -8.38 -1.97
CA LEU A 109 -11.41 -7.54 -2.31
C LEU A 109 -12.11 -6.95 -1.06
N ASP A 110 -11.34 -6.29 -0.18
CA ASP A 110 -11.86 -5.73 1.08
C ASP A 110 -12.54 -6.80 1.97
N GLY A 111 -11.91 -7.98 2.07
CA GLY A 111 -12.35 -9.07 2.93
C GLY A 111 -13.56 -9.86 2.44
N ARG A 112 -14.03 -9.61 1.20
CA ARG A 112 -15.15 -10.36 0.59
C ARG A 112 -14.80 -11.80 0.24
N ILE A 113 -13.54 -12.03 -0.13
CA ILE A 113 -13.00 -13.36 -0.33
C ILE A 113 -12.01 -13.62 0.79
N LYS A 114 -12.22 -14.72 1.51
CA LYS A 114 -11.36 -15.18 2.58
C LYS A 114 -10.87 -16.56 2.23
N VAL A 115 -9.55 -16.75 2.23
CA VAL A 115 -8.93 -18.04 1.95
C VAL A 115 -8.14 -18.49 3.16
N LYS A 116 -8.51 -19.62 3.74
CA LYS A 116 -7.87 -20.17 4.94
C LYS A 116 -6.53 -20.81 4.63
N HIS A 117 -5.62 -20.73 5.59
CA HIS A 117 -4.32 -21.39 5.52
C HIS A 117 -3.83 -21.85 6.89
N SER A 118 -2.87 -22.77 6.87
CA SER A 118 -2.05 -23.17 8.01
C SER A 118 -0.61 -22.71 7.84
N LEU A 119 0.07 -22.47 8.95
CA LEU A 119 1.49 -22.12 8.96
C LEU A 119 2.30 -23.19 9.71
N GLU A 120 3.48 -23.50 9.20
CA GLU A 120 4.45 -24.36 9.85
C GLU A 120 5.87 -23.80 9.68
N GLU A 121 6.70 -23.91 10.71
CA GLU A 121 8.12 -23.63 10.63
C GLU A 121 8.84 -24.89 10.14
N PHE A 122 9.80 -24.74 9.22
CA PHE A 122 10.61 -25.85 8.74
C PHE A 122 12.05 -25.40 8.48
N THR A 123 12.97 -26.36 8.53
CA THR A 123 14.40 -26.14 8.29
C THR A 123 14.84 -27.01 7.10
N LEU A 124 15.66 -26.43 6.23
CA LEU A 124 16.35 -27.12 5.16
C LEU A 124 17.84 -27.25 5.50
N ASP A 125 18.34 -28.48 5.55
CA ASP A 125 19.77 -28.75 5.77
C ASP A 125 20.60 -28.66 4.48
N ARG A 126 19.93 -28.68 3.33
CA ARG A 126 20.54 -28.56 2.00
C ARG A 126 19.64 -27.75 1.08
N ALA A 127 20.24 -27.14 0.05
CA ALA A 127 19.49 -26.42 -0.97
C ALA A 127 18.42 -27.34 -1.59
N THR A 128 17.19 -26.83 -1.68
CA THR A 128 16.04 -27.54 -2.23
C THR A 128 15.31 -26.59 -3.19
N ASN A 129 15.32 -26.93 -4.47
CA ASN A 129 14.87 -26.06 -5.56
C ASN A 129 15.59 -24.70 -5.53
N ASP A 130 14.87 -23.61 -5.33
CA ASP A 130 15.39 -22.24 -5.27
C ASP A 130 15.55 -21.72 -3.84
N LEU A 131 15.48 -22.61 -2.85
CA LEU A 131 15.68 -22.31 -1.43
C LEU A 131 17.05 -22.79 -0.98
N ASP A 132 17.83 -21.88 -0.39
CA ASP A 132 19.09 -22.18 0.30
C ASP A 132 18.83 -22.95 1.62
N PRO A 133 19.86 -23.58 2.22
CA PRO A 133 19.76 -24.10 3.58
C PRO A 133 19.36 -23.00 4.57
N GLY A 134 18.46 -23.30 5.50
CA GLY A 134 18.00 -22.33 6.49
C GLY A 134 16.62 -22.64 7.06
N THR A 135 16.14 -21.75 7.92
CA THR A 135 14.80 -21.83 8.52
C THR A 135 13.83 -20.93 7.78
N TYR A 136 12.63 -21.44 7.58
CA TYR A 136 11.56 -20.83 6.80
C TYR A 136 10.21 -21.07 7.47
N ILE A 137 9.21 -20.29 7.06
CA ILE A 137 7.81 -20.56 7.38
C ILE A 137 7.09 -20.94 6.10
N LEU A 138 6.35 -22.03 6.14
CA LEU A 138 5.49 -22.47 5.07
C LEU A 138 4.04 -22.12 5.37
N LEU A 139 3.40 -21.42 4.45
CA LEU A 139 1.96 -21.19 4.44
C LEU A 139 1.32 -22.11 3.41
N ARG A 140 0.41 -22.98 3.86
CA ARG A 140 -0.40 -23.86 3.00
C ARG A 140 -1.84 -23.39 3.00
N TYR A 141 -2.39 -23.08 1.84
CA TYR A 141 -3.82 -22.85 1.70
C TYR A 141 -4.57 -24.15 2.02
N THR A 142 -5.68 -24.07 2.75
CA THR A 142 -6.44 -25.24 3.20
C THR A 142 -7.85 -25.30 2.62
N ASP A 143 -8.25 -24.30 1.83
CA ASP A 143 -9.52 -24.34 1.14
C ASP A 143 -9.42 -25.24 -0.11
N PRO A 144 -10.44 -26.09 -0.41
CA PRO A 144 -10.35 -27.12 -1.45
C PRO A 144 -9.96 -26.62 -2.85
N VAL A 145 -10.28 -25.37 -3.16
CA VAL A 145 -9.95 -24.74 -4.45
C VAL A 145 -8.45 -24.41 -4.56
N PHE A 146 -7.76 -24.22 -3.42
CA PHE A 146 -6.39 -23.69 -3.37
C PHE A 146 -5.36 -24.67 -2.79
N GLU A 147 -5.78 -25.69 -2.04
CA GLU A 147 -4.92 -26.57 -1.21
C GLU A 147 -3.78 -27.29 -1.96
N HIS A 148 -3.89 -27.42 -3.28
CA HIS A 148 -2.86 -28.06 -4.12
C HIS A 148 -2.36 -27.20 -5.27
N LEU A 149 -2.78 -25.93 -5.32
CA LEU A 149 -2.42 -25.02 -6.40
C LEU A 149 -1.28 -24.09 -5.99
N PHE A 150 -1.32 -23.57 -4.78
CA PHE A 150 -0.41 -22.54 -4.32
C PHE A 150 0.07 -22.78 -2.90
N TYR A 151 1.27 -22.29 -2.58
CA TYR A 151 1.79 -22.16 -1.23
C TYR A 151 2.78 -20.98 -1.18
N ASP A 152 3.00 -20.43 0.03
CA ASP A 152 3.99 -19.37 0.22
C ASP A 152 5.10 -19.87 1.13
N VAL A 153 6.37 -19.62 0.76
CA VAL A 153 7.53 -19.82 1.64
C VAL A 153 8.00 -18.44 2.10
N MET A 154 8.07 -18.24 3.40
CA MET A 154 8.21 -16.93 4.02
C MET A 154 9.42 -16.86 4.95
N LYS A 155 9.96 -15.65 5.09
CA LYS A 155 10.87 -15.25 6.16
C LYS A 155 10.38 -13.95 6.78
N ALA A 156 10.38 -13.89 8.11
CA ALA A 156 10.01 -12.71 8.88
C ALA A 156 11.26 -12.11 9.53
N PRO A 157 12.03 -11.24 8.84
CA PRO A 157 13.25 -10.65 9.42
C PRO A 157 12.99 -9.75 10.62
N THR A 158 11.78 -9.20 10.73
CA THR A 158 11.34 -8.34 11.83
C THR A 158 9.92 -8.69 12.22
N ASP A 159 9.45 -8.13 13.33
CA ASP A 159 8.03 -8.17 13.70
C ASP A 159 7.17 -7.25 12.80
N GLY A 160 7.74 -6.48 11.87
CA GLY A 160 7.00 -5.53 11.03
C GLY A 160 6.93 -5.90 9.55
N VAL A 161 7.79 -6.83 9.10
CA VAL A 161 7.99 -7.18 7.69
C VAL A 161 8.11 -8.70 7.53
N ILE A 162 7.40 -9.23 6.53
CA ILE A 162 7.56 -10.59 6.02
C ILE A 162 7.90 -10.50 4.53
N VAL A 163 8.93 -11.22 4.10
CA VAL A 163 9.26 -11.41 2.69
C VAL A 163 8.91 -12.84 2.32
N TYR A 164 8.24 -13.06 1.19
CA TYR A 164 7.78 -14.40 0.82
C TYR A 164 7.91 -14.68 -0.67
N GLY A 165 8.22 -15.92 -1.02
CA GLY A 165 8.05 -16.45 -2.37
C GLY A 165 6.67 -17.08 -2.52
N GLY A 166 5.94 -16.70 -3.57
CA GLY A 166 4.68 -17.34 -3.96
C GLY A 166 4.95 -18.45 -4.97
N TYR A 167 4.52 -19.68 -4.66
CA TYR A 167 4.80 -20.87 -5.44
C TYR A 167 3.54 -21.50 -6.00
N SER A 168 3.65 -22.02 -7.23
CA SER A 168 2.60 -22.84 -7.86
C SER A 168 3.03 -24.31 -7.87
N GLY A 169 2.12 -25.21 -7.50
CA GLY A 169 2.35 -26.66 -7.44
C GLY A 169 2.45 -27.21 -6.02
N ARG A 170 2.99 -28.43 -5.89
CA ARG A 170 3.10 -29.11 -4.59
C ARG A 170 4.43 -28.78 -3.92
N PHE A 171 4.40 -28.43 -2.64
CA PHE A 171 5.63 -28.28 -1.85
C PHE A 171 6.35 -29.64 -1.68
N PRO A 172 7.70 -29.70 -1.74
CA PRO A 172 8.61 -28.57 -1.97
C PRO A 172 8.87 -28.26 -3.46
N ASP A 173 8.35 -29.06 -4.39
CA ASP A 173 8.68 -29.06 -5.83
C ASP A 173 7.98 -27.98 -6.67
N GLY A 174 7.21 -27.09 -6.03
CA GLY A 174 6.55 -25.99 -6.71
C GLY A 174 7.53 -25.01 -7.36
N ARG A 175 7.06 -24.29 -8.38
CA ARG A 175 7.83 -23.24 -9.05
C ARG A 175 7.49 -21.88 -8.45
N ARG A 176 8.51 -21.12 -8.02
CA ARG A 176 8.31 -19.72 -7.60
C ARG A 176 7.83 -18.90 -8.79
N GLY A 177 6.70 -18.23 -8.62
CA GLY A 177 6.15 -17.30 -9.60
C GLY A 177 6.56 -15.84 -9.36
N PHE A 178 6.75 -15.47 -8.08
CA PHE A 178 7.14 -14.13 -7.66
C PHE A 178 7.63 -14.12 -6.20
N THR A 179 8.23 -13.02 -5.77
CA THR A 179 8.56 -12.68 -4.38
C THR A 179 7.82 -11.41 -3.99
N GLY A 180 7.02 -11.48 -2.93
CA GLY A 180 6.25 -10.36 -2.39
C GLY A 180 6.67 -10.00 -0.97
N VAL A 181 6.04 -8.95 -0.45
CA VAL A 181 6.21 -8.53 0.95
C VAL A 181 4.87 -8.34 1.61
N LEU A 182 4.85 -8.61 2.91
CA LEU A 182 3.77 -8.23 3.80
C LEU A 182 4.32 -7.28 4.85
N MET A 183 3.60 -6.21 5.15
CA MET A 183 4.00 -5.24 6.17
C MET A 183 2.84 -4.97 7.11
N ARG A 184 3.15 -4.92 8.41
CA ARG A 184 2.28 -4.35 9.44
C ARG A 184 2.88 -3.13 10.12
N ARG A 185 4.15 -2.81 9.82
CA ARG A 185 4.80 -1.55 10.18
C ARG A 185 5.24 -0.81 8.91
N TYR A 186 4.84 0.44 8.75
CA TYR A 186 5.12 1.23 7.54
C TYR A 186 4.96 2.73 7.77
N SER A 187 5.41 3.55 6.83
CA SER A 187 5.34 5.01 6.90
C SER A 187 3.97 5.54 6.45
N PHE A 188 3.74 6.85 6.61
CA PHE A 188 2.55 7.50 6.08
C PHE A 188 2.43 7.42 4.55
N GLY A 189 3.53 7.18 3.82
CA GLY A 189 3.48 6.94 2.37
C GLY A 189 2.69 5.68 1.99
N GLU A 190 2.54 4.74 2.93
CA GLU A 190 1.87 3.47 2.73
C GLU A 190 0.51 3.39 3.44
N LEU A 191 -0.12 4.53 3.76
CA LEU A 191 -1.43 4.60 4.43
C LEU A 191 -2.49 3.69 3.78
N GLY A 192 -3.25 3.02 4.64
CA GLY A 192 -4.49 2.34 4.30
C GLY A 192 -5.71 3.03 4.92
N LEU A 193 -6.87 2.41 4.67
CA LEU A 193 -8.19 2.82 5.09
C LEU A 193 -8.29 3.02 6.61
N ARG A 194 -7.89 2.00 7.37
CA ARG A 194 -7.93 1.99 8.84
C ARG A 194 -7.08 3.12 9.44
N ASP A 195 -5.92 3.36 8.85
CA ASP A 195 -4.94 4.34 9.32
C ASP A 195 -5.44 5.77 9.08
N HIS A 196 -6.01 6.01 7.89
CA HIS A 196 -6.66 7.27 7.56
C HIS A 196 -7.84 7.58 8.49
N GLU A 197 -8.64 6.57 8.84
CA GLU A 197 -9.75 6.74 9.76
C GLU A 197 -9.30 7.22 11.15
N GLU A 198 -8.20 6.68 11.69
CA GLU A 198 -7.62 7.17 12.95
C GLU A 198 -7.10 8.60 12.83
N LEU A 199 -6.32 8.89 11.78
CA LEU A 199 -5.78 10.22 11.53
C LEU A 199 -6.89 11.27 11.38
N PHE A 200 -7.95 10.94 10.62
CA PHE A 200 -9.07 11.83 10.38
C PHE A 200 -9.91 12.06 11.64
N LYS A 201 -10.07 11.04 12.48
CA LYS A 201 -10.80 11.17 13.75
C LYS A 201 -10.05 12.04 14.75
N ALA A 202 -8.71 11.94 14.79
CA ALA A 202 -7.87 12.64 15.75
C ALA A 202 -7.54 14.09 15.36
N GLY A 203 -7.38 14.37 14.06
CA GLY A 203 -6.91 15.66 13.58
C GLY A 203 -7.91 16.81 13.81
N PRO A 204 -7.45 18.07 13.99
CA PRO A 204 -8.31 19.24 13.96
C PRO A 204 -8.61 19.67 12.52
N ARG A 205 -9.63 20.51 12.32
CA ARG A 205 -9.86 21.15 11.01
C ARG A 205 -8.75 22.17 10.71
N PRO A 206 -8.26 22.25 9.47
CA PRO A 206 -7.30 23.27 9.08
C PRO A 206 -7.93 24.67 9.09
N ARG A 207 -7.09 25.68 9.28
CA ARG A 207 -7.40 27.09 8.96
C ARG A 207 -7.01 27.37 7.50
N GLY A 208 -7.70 28.29 6.84
CA GLY A 208 -7.50 28.57 5.39
C GLY A 208 -6.03 28.79 5.02
N GLU A 209 -5.35 29.69 5.73
CA GLU A 209 -3.94 30.03 5.47
C GLU A 209 -2.97 28.86 5.65
N ALA A 210 -3.28 27.91 6.54
CA ALA A 210 -2.43 26.75 6.79
C ALA A 210 -2.43 25.75 5.62
N LEU A 211 -3.39 25.87 4.70
CA LEU A 211 -3.46 25.05 3.49
C LEU A 211 -2.62 25.59 2.34
N HIS A 212 -2.08 26.82 2.42
CA HIS A 212 -1.40 27.40 1.27
C HIS A 212 -0.18 26.59 0.84
N GLY A 213 -0.07 26.36 -0.45
CA GLY A 213 1.05 25.65 -1.05
C GLY A 213 0.63 24.64 -2.11
N VAL A 214 1.59 23.80 -2.47
CA VAL A 214 1.44 22.72 -3.44
C VAL A 214 1.41 21.41 -2.67
N TRP A 215 0.43 20.57 -2.97
CA TRP A 215 0.15 19.34 -2.26
C TRP A 215 0.02 18.20 -3.23
N ARG A 216 0.74 17.13 -2.99
CA ARG A 216 0.51 15.84 -3.63
C ARG A 216 -0.81 15.27 -3.12
N LEU A 217 -1.74 14.98 -4.01
CA LEU A 217 -3.02 14.33 -3.70
C LEU A 217 -2.93 12.83 -3.98
N ASP A 218 -3.07 12.04 -2.92
CA ASP A 218 -3.21 10.59 -2.97
C ASP A 218 -4.61 10.17 -2.52
N ALA A 219 -5.27 9.28 -3.27
CA ALA A 219 -6.53 8.65 -2.90
C ALA A 219 -6.27 7.25 -2.33
N ILE A 220 -6.91 6.91 -1.21
CA ILE A 220 -6.81 5.56 -0.63
C ILE A 220 -7.75 4.65 -1.39
N ALA A 221 -7.18 3.80 -2.24
CA ALA A 221 -7.91 2.83 -3.03
C ALA A 221 -8.44 1.66 -2.19
N THR A 222 -9.36 0.89 -2.76
CA THR A 222 -9.94 -0.32 -2.15
C THR A 222 -8.99 -1.49 -2.11
N SER A 223 -7.84 -1.35 -2.76
CA SER A 223 -6.68 -2.19 -2.55
C SER A 223 -6.04 -1.95 -1.17
N ASN A 224 -6.54 -0.96 -0.44
CA ASN A 224 -6.01 -0.46 0.82
C ASN A 224 -4.68 0.28 0.65
N HIS A 225 -4.32 0.75 -0.56
CA HIS A 225 -3.11 1.53 -0.82
C HIS A 225 -3.46 2.97 -1.22
N ALA A 226 -2.64 3.92 -0.79
CA ALA A 226 -2.64 5.28 -1.31
C ALA A 226 -2.15 5.27 -2.77
N VAL A 227 -2.87 5.96 -3.65
CA VAL A 227 -2.56 6.07 -5.09
C VAL A 227 -2.54 7.54 -5.48
N HIS A 228 -1.49 7.95 -6.18
CA HIS A 228 -1.38 9.31 -6.68
C HIS A 228 -2.45 9.61 -7.72
N VAL A 229 -3.21 10.68 -7.53
CA VAL A 229 -4.25 11.09 -8.49
C VAL A 229 -4.05 12.49 -9.04
N GLY A 230 -3.27 13.34 -8.38
CA GLY A 230 -2.91 14.65 -8.90
C GLY A 230 -2.11 15.49 -7.92
N THR A 231 -1.84 16.73 -8.29
CA THR A 231 -1.23 17.76 -7.46
C THR A 231 -2.21 18.91 -7.30
N VAL A 232 -2.44 19.32 -6.05
CA VAL A 232 -3.37 20.37 -5.66
C VAL A 232 -2.60 21.61 -5.25
N THR A 233 -2.84 22.73 -5.91
CA THR A 233 -2.35 24.04 -5.49
C THR A 233 -3.46 24.77 -4.75
N ILE A 234 -3.15 25.29 -3.56
CA ILE A 234 -4.05 26.08 -2.74
C ILE A 234 -3.41 27.44 -2.47
N ALA A 235 -4.09 28.52 -2.85
CA ALA A 235 -3.57 29.88 -2.72
C ALA A 235 -4.70 30.90 -2.59
N GLU A 236 -4.39 32.07 -2.01
CA GLU A 236 -5.29 33.22 -2.06
C GLU A 236 -5.29 33.85 -3.45
N ALA A 237 -6.47 34.05 -4.01
CA ALA A 237 -6.70 34.83 -5.22
C ALA A 237 -8.08 35.49 -5.15
N ASP A 238 -8.15 36.77 -5.52
CA ASP A 238 -9.37 37.58 -5.45
C ASP A 238 -10.00 37.64 -4.04
N GLY A 239 -9.17 37.59 -3.00
CA GLY A 239 -9.60 37.62 -1.59
C GLY A 239 -10.28 36.33 -1.11
N GLN A 240 -10.13 35.23 -1.85
CA GLN A 240 -10.58 33.90 -1.44
C GLN A 240 -9.47 32.86 -1.60
N THR A 241 -9.45 31.88 -0.71
CA THR A 241 -8.62 30.68 -0.88
C THR A 241 -9.17 29.83 -2.04
N GLN A 242 -8.46 29.80 -3.15
CA GLN A 242 -8.78 28.98 -4.33
C GLN A 242 -8.00 27.65 -4.30
N VAL A 243 -8.55 26.64 -4.95
CA VAL A 243 -7.99 25.28 -5.04
C VAL A 243 -7.95 24.87 -6.51
N HIS A 244 -6.81 24.40 -6.99
CA HIS A 244 -6.65 23.92 -8.35
C HIS A 244 -5.97 22.55 -8.36
N CYS A 245 -6.56 21.57 -9.05
CA CYS A 245 -5.99 20.23 -9.16
C CYS A 245 -5.48 19.97 -10.59
N GLU A 246 -4.19 19.67 -10.70
CA GLU A 246 -3.58 19.12 -11.90
C GLU A 246 -3.57 17.59 -11.78
N PRO A 247 -4.37 16.84 -12.57
CA PRO A 247 -4.40 15.39 -12.48
C PRO A 247 -3.11 14.77 -13.02
N VAL A 248 -2.77 13.57 -12.54
CA VAL A 248 -1.70 12.76 -13.13
C VAL A 248 -2.06 12.44 -14.59
N ALA A 249 -1.15 12.72 -15.53
CA ALA A 249 -1.40 12.53 -16.96
C ALA A 249 -1.69 11.07 -17.34
N THR A 250 -0.97 10.12 -16.72
CA THR A 250 -1.12 8.68 -16.94
C THR A 250 -1.21 7.97 -15.58
N PRO A 251 -2.39 8.01 -14.91
CA PRO A 251 -2.53 7.39 -13.60
C PRO A 251 -2.55 5.86 -13.72
N ASP A 252 -2.02 5.17 -12.71
CA ASP A 252 -2.04 3.70 -12.63
C ASP A 252 -3.46 3.14 -12.42
N VAL A 253 -4.38 4.00 -12.00
CA VAL A 253 -5.79 3.72 -11.72
C VAL A 253 -6.69 4.62 -12.54
N VAL A 254 -7.93 4.20 -12.76
CA VAL A 254 -8.93 5.06 -13.40
C VAL A 254 -9.34 6.17 -12.43
N VAL A 255 -9.01 7.42 -12.76
CA VAL A 255 -9.40 8.61 -11.99
C VAL A 255 -10.60 9.28 -12.68
N PRO A 256 -11.78 9.33 -12.04
CA PRO A 256 -12.93 10.01 -12.63
C PRO A 256 -12.74 11.53 -12.68
N SER A 257 -13.22 12.20 -13.74
CA SER A 257 -13.06 13.66 -13.89
C SER A 257 -13.68 14.45 -12.74
N PHE A 258 -14.82 14.00 -12.23
CA PHE A 258 -15.53 14.65 -11.12
C PHE A 258 -14.70 14.68 -9.82
N LEU A 259 -13.69 13.81 -9.67
CA LEU A 259 -12.72 13.91 -8.58
C LEU A 259 -11.84 15.14 -8.74
N VAL A 260 -11.29 15.36 -9.94
CA VAL A 260 -10.44 16.52 -10.25
C VAL A 260 -11.24 17.81 -10.12
N GLU A 261 -12.49 17.81 -10.58
CA GLU A 261 -13.43 18.94 -10.45
C GLU A 261 -13.70 19.30 -8.98
N HIS A 262 -13.82 18.30 -8.09
CA HIS A 262 -13.99 18.56 -6.65
C HIS A 262 -12.80 19.30 -6.03
N PHE A 263 -11.58 19.00 -6.49
CA PHE A 263 -10.36 19.69 -6.09
C PHE A 263 -10.00 20.88 -7.01
N THR A 264 -10.95 21.39 -7.81
CA THR A 264 -10.76 22.60 -8.63
C THR A 264 -11.92 23.56 -8.39
N THR A 265 -11.72 24.53 -7.51
CA THR A 265 -12.77 25.47 -7.09
C THR A 265 -12.22 26.82 -6.69
N ASN A 266 -13.01 27.88 -6.94
CA ASN A 266 -12.66 29.25 -6.54
C ASN A 266 -12.85 29.49 -5.03
N SER A 267 -13.32 28.50 -4.26
CA SER A 267 -13.48 28.62 -2.81
C SER A 267 -13.20 27.29 -2.08
N ALA A 268 -12.17 27.28 -1.24
CA ALA A 268 -11.81 26.15 -0.38
C ALA A 268 -12.79 25.90 0.78
N ALA A 269 -13.84 26.73 0.95
CA ALA A 269 -14.75 26.66 2.10
C ALA A 269 -15.39 25.27 2.29
N ARG A 270 -15.70 24.58 1.19
CA ARG A 270 -16.20 23.19 1.24
C ARG A 270 -15.10 22.23 1.69
N LEU A 271 -13.95 22.30 1.05
CA LEU A 271 -12.80 21.43 1.30
C LEU A 271 -12.33 21.53 2.77
N LEU A 272 -12.28 22.73 3.35
CA LEU A 272 -11.91 22.96 4.75
C LEU A 272 -12.75 22.14 5.76
N ARG A 273 -14.02 21.85 5.45
CA ARG A 273 -14.88 21.02 6.32
C ARG A 273 -14.55 19.53 6.21
N GLU A 274 -14.04 19.13 5.06
CA GLU A 274 -13.70 17.76 4.66
C GLU A 274 -12.27 17.36 5.05
N LEU A 275 -11.42 18.29 5.51
CA LEU A 275 -10.02 18.07 5.83
C LEU A 275 -9.74 18.02 7.34
N ARG A 276 -8.66 17.33 7.71
CA ARG A 276 -8.09 17.23 9.06
C ARG A 276 -6.58 17.30 9.00
N VAL A 277 -5.99 18.19 9.78
CA VAL A 277 -4.54 18.35 9.89
C VAL A 277 -3.99 17.16 10.67
N VAL A 278 -2.93 16.56 10.16
CA VAL A 278 -2.17 15.52 10.87
C VAL A 278 -0.88 16.12 11.42
N ASP A 279 -0.13 16.80 10.56
CA ASP A 279 1.07 17.57 10.87
C ASP A 279 1.24 18.71 9.82
N ASP A 280 2.37 19.42 9.86
CA ASP A 280 2.65 20.56 8.95
C ASP A 280 2.82 20.14 7.48
N GLU A 281 3.02 18.85 7.21
CA GLU A 281 3.26 18.29 5.89
C GLU A 281 2.13 17.37 5.41
N THR A 282 1.21 16.98 6.29
CA THR A 282 0.24 15.93 6.05
C THR A 282 -1.16 16.36 6.47
N ILE A 283 -2.10 16.24 5.54
CA ILE A 283 -3.52 16.49 5.78
C ILE A 283 -4.30 15.28 5.25
N VAL A 284 -5.30 14.83 5.99
CA VAL A 284 -6.19 13.76 5.55
C VAL A 284 -7.59 14.31 5.33
N GLY A 285 -8.30 13.79 4.34
CA GLY A 285 -9.62 14.26 4.00
C GLY A 285 -10.61 13.16 3.64
N THR A 286 -11.89 13.47 3.85
CA THR A 286 -13.02 12.59 3.55
C THR A 286 -14.05 13.36 2.74
N TRP A 287 -14.30 12.91 1.52
CA TRP A 287 -15.33 13.47 0.65
C TRP A 287 -16.43 12.45 0.39
N HIS A 288 -17.68 12.84 0.68
CA HIS A 288 -18.87 12.05 0.40
C HIS A 288 -19.57 12.55 -0.85
N THR A 289 -19.92 11.64 -1.74
CA THR A 289 -20.68 11.93 -2.97
C THR A 289 -21.69 10.82 -3.27
N GLU A 290 -22.74 11.16 -4.03
CA GLU A 290 -23.65 10.18 -4.59
C GLU A 290 -23.16 9.78 -5.99
N VAL A 291 -22.94 8.49 -6.21
CA VAL A 291 -22.54 7.98 -7.52
C VAL A 291 -23.78 7.44 -8.23
N SER A 292 -24.08 7.99 -9.40
CA SER A 292 -25.23 7.57 -10.23
C SER A 292 -25.23 6.07 -10.50
N PRO A 293 -26.40 5.41 -10.58
CA PRO A 293 -26.53 3.97 -10.84
C PRO A 293 -25.81 3.48 -12.10
N LEU A 294 -25.68 4.32 -13.12
CA LEU A 294 -24.97 3.97 -14.36
C LEU A 294 -23.47 3.77 -14.11
N TYR A 295 -22.85 4.69 -13.35
CA TYR A 295 -21.48 4.56 -12.90
C TYR A 295 -21.36 3.44 -11.86
N ALA A 296 -22.30 3.32 -10.92
CA ALA A 296 -22.33 2.27 -9.90
C ALA A 296 -22.25 0.83 -10.49
N ARG A 297 -22.74 0.61 -11.72
CA ARG A 297 -22.67 -0.68 -12.43
C ARG A 297 -21.27 -1.03 -12.94
N PHE A 298 -20.45 -0.05 -13.30
CA PHE A 298 -19.01 -0.24 -13.59
C PHE A 298 -18.17 -0.32 -12.30
N VAL A 299 -18.83 -0.19 -11.15
CA VAL A 299 -18.27 0.16 -9.85
C VAL A 299 -18.77 -0.82 -8.77
N SER A 300 -19.28 -1.99 -9.20
CA SER A 300 -20.16 -2.91 -8.46
C SER A 300 -19.59 -3.56 -7.18
N ALA A 301 -18.45 -3.09 -6.70
CA ALA A 301 -17.92 -3.38 -5.38
C ALA A 301 -17.44 -2.12 -4.67
N SER A 302 -16.74 -1.25 -5.39
CA SER A 302 -16.17 0.02 -4.99
C SER A 302 -15.49 0.57 -6.25
N PRO A 303 -15.56 1.87 -6.59
CA PRO A 303 -15.00 2.42 -7.85
C PRO A 303 -13.48 2.55 -7.81
N GLY A 304 -12.80 1.57 -7.22
CA GLY A 304 -11.39 1.58 -6.92
C GLY A 304 -10.97 2.63 -5.89
N LEU A 305 -11.26 3.90 -6.13
CA LEU A 305 -10.87 5.02 -5.26
C LEU A 305 -11.92 5.39 -4.20
N PHE A 306 -13.20 5.18 -4.49
CA PHE A 306 -14.25 5.44 -3.51
C PHE A 306 -14.64 4.17 -2.79
N HIS A 307 -15.16 4.32 -1.58
CA HIS A 307 -15.59 3.25 -0.68
C HIS A 307 -17.10 3.37 -0.49
N ARG A 308 -17.84 2.29 -0.73
CA ARG A 308 -19.30 2.30 -0.52
C ARG A 308 -19.58 2.43 0.98
N ASP A 309 -20.51 3.31 1.33
CA ASP A 309 -21.00 3.36 2.70
C ASP A 309 -21.71 2.03 3.07
N ARG A 310 -21.56 1.58 4.31
CA ARG A 310 -22.08 0.29 4.78
C ARG A 310 -23.55 0.37 5.20
N GLU A 311 -24.11 1.57 5.27
CA GLU A 311 -25.53 1.78 5.61
C GLU A 311 -26.47 1.24 4.52
N LYS A 312 -27.45 0.43 4.94
CA LYS A 312 -28.37 -0.28 4.04
C LYS A 312 -29.22 0.73 3.26
N GLY A 313 -29.11 0.70 1.93
CA GLY A 313 -29.86 1.60 1.04
C GLY A 313 -29.14 2.92 0.71
N SER A 314 -28.00 3.20 1.35
CA SER A 314 -27.20 4.36 1.03
C SER A 314 -26.59 4.26 -0.37
N ARG A 315 -26.73 5.33 -1.16
CA ARG A 315 -26.01 5.54 -2.44
C ARG A 315 -24.75 6.39 -2.26
N ARG A 316 -24.35 6.62 -1.01
CA ARG A 316 -23.20 7.44 -0.67
C ARG A 316 -21.91 6.63 -0.85
N TYR A 317 -20.97 7.23 -1.54
CA TYR A 317 -19.60 6.77 -1.69
C TYR A 317 -18.66 7.78 -1.04
N THR A 318 -17.58 7.27 -0.49
CA THR A 318 -16.62 8.05 0.26
C THR A 318 -15.25 7.95 -0.39
N LEU A 319 -14.70 9.07 -0.86
CA LEU A 319 -13.30 9.19 -1.19
C LEU A 319 -12.54 9.53 0.09
N ARG A 320 -11.53 8.72 0.42
CA ARG A 320 -10.55 9.05 1.45
C ARG A 320 -9.26 9.43 0.76
N HIS A 321 -8.69 10.55 1.15
CA HIS A 321 -7.51 11.10 0.50
C HIS A 321 -6.52 11.65 1.52
N VAL A 322 -5.29 11.76 1.08
CA VAL A 322 -4.16 12.34 1.80
C VAL A 322 -3.57 13.43 0.91
N LEU A 323 -3.30 14.59 1.51
CA LEU A 323 -2.51 15.65 0.92
C LEU A 323 -1.16 15.65 1.62
N THR A 324 -0.10 15.47 0.84
CA THR A 324 1.28 15.57 1.34
C THR A 324 1.92 16.80 0.73
N LYS A 325 2.47 17.68 1.55
CA LYS A 325 3.07 18.94 1.10
C LYS A 325 4.24 18.64 0.18
N GLU A 326 4.24 19.23 -1.01
CA GLU A 326 5.39 19.14 -1.92
C GLU A 326 6.44 20.17 -1.50
N VAL A 327 7.67 19.70 -1.30
CA VAL A 327 8.81 20.61 -1.17
C VAL A 327 9.08 21.17 -2.55
N VAL A 328 8.58 22.37 -2.83
CA VAL A 328 8.96 23.11 -4.04
C VAL A 328 10.46 23.41 -3.92
N PRO A 329 11.33 22.87 -4.79
CA PRO A 329 12.75 23.20 -4.74
C PRO A 329 12.91 24.72 -4.91
N GLU A 330 13.73 25.35 -4.08
CA GLU A 330 13.90 26.83 -4.05
C GLU A 330 14.28 27.48 -5.39
N GLY A 331 14.59 26.70 -6.44
CA GLY A 331 14.90 27.18 -7.78
C GLY A 331 13.72 27.40 -8.73
N LEU A 332 12.47 27.08 -8.34
CA LEU A 332 11.28 27.20 -9.21
C LEU A 332 10.29 28.28 -8.74
N LYS A 333 10.79 29.43 -8.28
CA LYS A 333 9.97 30.66 -8.31
C LYS A 333 9.77 31.01 -9.78
N ARG A 334 8.58 30.70 -10.32
CA ARG A 334 8.17 30.97 -11.70
C ARG A 334 8.49 32.43 -12.07
N ARG A 335 9.10 32.59 -13.25
CA ARG A 335 9.15 33.88 -13.97
C ARG A 335 7.77 34.30 -14.41
#